data_AF-Q6AIF4-F1
#
_entry.id   AF-Q6AIF4-F1
#
_cell.length_a   1.000
_cell.length_b   1.000
_cell.length_c   1.000
_cell.angle_alpha   90.00
_cell.angle_beta   90.00
_cell.angle_gamma   90.00
#
_symmetry.space_group_name_H-M   'P 1'
#
loop_
_entity.id
_entity.type
_entity.pdbx_description
1 polymer ?
#
loop_
_entity_poly.entity_id
_entity_poly.type
_entity_poly.pdbx_seq_one_letter_code
_entity_poly.pdbx_strand_id
1 'polypeptide(L)'
;MSFRDQNITIGQIEDHLQLLSKKGQTNKCVNKGRNVHCSFLDENGYEKCLLIFYPKKFGITTIQFSCGKNKELSCEKAKQIINNFDVSSAKSVNCTFKGLLEEEFGIFEEYVIEELPDISSKIQKDDKTKKTISYSGKYSDTVTVTFYKTTGTTLLQGRPLPAFFEIKALFAGIVESEQLISSDKENFSIKVPETGFLPKLEGYMPNAFSFLDAKIKDIIVPSLFFGEIDC
;
A
#
# COMPACT_ATOMS: atom_id res chain seq x y z
N MET A 1 2.80 -9.61 18.24
CA MET A 1 2.29 -8.57 17.32
C MET A 1 2.38 -7.21 18.00
N SER A 2 2.95 -6.20 17.32
CA SER A 2 2.95 -4.81 17.81
C SER A 2 1.65 -4.12 17.39
N PHE A 3 1.13 -3.22 18.21
CA PHE A 3 0.00 -2.34 17.86
C PHE A 3 0.44 -0.87 17.66
N ARG A 4 1.75 -0.62 17.77
CA ARG A 4 2.36 0.69 17.59
C ARG A 4 2.88 0.83 16.17
N ASP A 5 2.74 2.04 15.64
CA ASP A 5 3.32 2.44 14.36
C ASP A 5 2.93 1.53 13.18
N GLN A 6 1.65 1.19 13.09
CA GLN A 6 1.11 0.37 12.01
C GLN A 6 1.04 1.20 10.72
N ASN A 7 1.37 0.58 9.58
CA ASN A 7 1.22 1.17 8.24
C ASN A 7 -0.26 1.13 7.81
N ILE A 8 -1.11 1.77 8.61
CA ILE A 8 -2.55 1.83 8.38
C ILE A 8 -2.96 3.27 8.68
N THR A 9 -3.53 3.94 7.69
CA THR A 9 -4.04 5.29 7.83
C THR A 9 -5.37 5.31 8.56
N ILE A 10 -5.74 6.46 9.15
CA ILE A 10 -7.05 6.57 9.82
C ILE A 10 -8.21 6.44 8.82
N GLY A 11 -8.06 6.98 7.60
CA GLY A 11 -9.10 6.85 6.58
C GLY A 11 -9.32 5.41 6.13
N GLN A 12 -8.26 4.60 6.02
CA GLN A 12 -8.42 3.15 5.78
C GLN A 12 -9.18 2.46 6.92
N ILE A 13 -8.90 2.83 8.17
CA ILE A 13 -9.62 2.30 9.33
C ILE A 13 -11.10 2.70 9.28
N GLU A 14 -11.40 3.96 8.97
CA GLU A 14 -12.77 4.46 8.83
C GLU A 14 -13.55 3.72 7.72
N ASP A 15 -12.95 3.56 6.54
CA ASP A 15 -13.55 2.84 5.42
C ASP A 15 -13.83 1.36 5.79
N HIS A 16 -12.90 0.71 6.49
CA HIS A 16 -13.08 -0.66 6.97
C HIS A 16 -14.17 -0.77 8.03
N LEU A 17 -14.23 0.15 8.99
CA LEU A 17 -15.28 0.16 10.01
C LEU A 17 -16.66 0.41 9.40
N GLN A 18 -16.77 1.25 8.37
CA GLN A 18 -18.01 1.41 7.60
C GLN A 18 -18.41 0.11 6.88
N LEU A 19 -17.46 -0.63 6.32
CA LEU A 19 -17.72 -1.93 5.71
C LEU A 19 -18.22 -2.95 6.73
N LEU A 20 -17.65 -2.98 7.93
CA LEU A 20 -18.12 -3.84 9.03
C LEU A 20 -19.54 -3.48 9.46
N SER A 21 -19.88 -2.18 9.53
CA SER A 21 -21.25 -1.72 9.80
C SER A 21 -22.24 -2.25 8.76
N LYS A 22 -21.89 -2.23 7.47
CA LYS A 22 -22.73 -2.80 6.40
C LYS A 22 -22.91 -4.32 6.52
N LYS A 23 -21.97 -5.02 7.17
CA LYS A 23 -22.02 -6.47 7.46
C LYS A 23 -22.72 -6.81 8.79
N GLY A 24 -23.39 -5.83 9.41
CA GLY A 24 -24.16 -6.03 10.65
C GLY A 24 -23.38 -5.84 11.96
N GLN A 25 -22.13 -5.38 11.89
CA GLN A 25 -21.35 -5.07 13.10
C GLN A 25 -21.55 -3.62 13.55
N THR A 26 -22.23 -3.41 14.67
CA THR A 26 -22.46 -2.06 15.20
C THR A 26 -21.21 -1.49 15.86
N ASN A 27 -20.72 -0.38 15.35
CA ASN A 27 -19.64 0.40 15.95
C ASN A 27 -19.98 1.89 15.95
N LYS A 28 -19.44 2.63 16.92
CA LYS A 28 -19.58 4.08 17.06
C LYS A 28 -18.20 4.70 17.23
N CYS A 29 -17.80 5.51 16.26
CA CYS A 29 -16.54 6.25 16.31
C CYS A 29 -16.77 7.73 16.61
N VAL A 30 -15.93 8.30 17.48
CA VAL A 30 -15.98 9.71 17.88
C VAL A 30 -14.57 10.28 17.86
N ASN A 31 -14.41 11.44 17.24
CA ASN A 31 -13.16 12.19 17.27
C ASN A 31 -12.97 12.89 18.63
N LYS A 32 -11.84 12.63 19.28
CA LYS A 32 -11.42 13.29 20.52
C LYS A 32 -10.05 13.94 20.30
N GLY A 33 -10.08 15.22 19.95
CA GLY A 33 -8.87 15.93 19.53
C GLY A 33 -8.35 15.34 18.22
N ARG A 34 -7.12 14.84 18.23
CA ARG A 34 -6.51 14.16 17.06
C ARG A 34 -6.74 12.66 17.02
N ASN A 35 -7.32 12.07 18.07
CA ASN A 35 -7.49 10.63 18.18
C ASN A 35 -8.92 10.23 17.83
N VAL A 36 -9.09 9.01 17.34
CA VAL A 36 -10.40 8.43 17.04
C VAL A 36 -10.70 7.35 18.06
N HIS A 37 -11.82 7.48 18.77
CA HIS A 37 -12.30 6.50 19.74
C HIS A 37 -13.42 5.70 19.10
N CYS A 38 -13.26 4.39 18.96
CA CYS A 38 -14.26 3.52 18.37
C CYS A 38 -14.75 2.47 19.37
N SER A 39 -16.02 2.58 19.74
CA SER A 39 -16.74 1.65 20.59
C SER A 39 -17.44 0.61 19.74
N PHE A 40 -17.22 -0.68 20.01
CA PHE A 40 -17.95 -1.77 19.38
C PHE A 40 -19.11 -2.17 20.29
N LEU A 41 -20.31 -2.22 19.72
CA LEU A 41 -21.55 -2.37 20.48
C LEU A 41 -22.13 -3.79 20.34
N ASP A 42 -22.90 -4.21 21.33
CA ASP A 42 -23.76 -5.39 21.23
C ASP A 42 -25.10 -5.08 20.53
N GLU A 43 -25.94 -6.09 20.40
CA GLU A 43 -27.28 -5.97 19.78
C GLU A 43 -28.20 -5.00 20.54
N ASN A 44 -27.93 -4.74 21.82
CA ASN A 44 -28.67 -3.82 22.68
C ASN A 44 -28.04 -2.42 22.71
N GLY A 45 -26.94 -2.19 21.98
CA GLY A 45 -26.23 -0.91 21.93
C GLY A 45 -25.24 -0.67 23.08
N TYR A 46 -24.94 -1.66 23.93
CA TYR A 46 -23.94 -1.54 24.99
C TYR A 46 -22.53 -1.74 24.45
N GLU A 47 -21.58 -0.93 24.94
CA GLU A 47 -20.17 -1.07 24.58
C GLU A 47 -19.59 -2.40 25.08
N LYS A 48 -19.24 -3.28 24.12
CA LYS A 48 -18.50 -4.52 24.39
C LYS A 48 -17.01 -4.23 24.55
N CYS A 49 -16.44 -3.40 23.69
CA CYS A 49 -15.02 -3.07 23.71
C CYS A 49 -14.74 -1.70 23.07
N LEU A 50 -13.59 -1.13 23.38
CA LEU A 50 -13.14 0.19 22.91
C LEU A 50 -11.74 0.08 22.32
N LEU A 51 -11.56 0.70 21.16
CA LEU A 51 -10.27 0.95 20.54
C LEU A 51 -10.03 2.45 20.43
N ILE A 52 -8.80 2.88 20.68
CA ILE A 52 -8.37 4.26 20.42
C ILE A 52 -7.28 4.25 19.36
N PHE A 53 -7.51 4.98 18.29
CA PHE A 53 -6.58 5.16 17.19
C PHE A 53 -5.86 6.51 17.33
N TYR A 54 -4.54 6.45 17.35
CA TYR A 54 -3.66 7.60 17.42
C TYR A 54 -2.99 7.78 16.06
N PRO A 55 -3.55 8.62 15.17
CA PRO A 55 -2.91 8.94 13.91
C PRO A 55 -1.62 9.72 14.17
N LYS A 56 -0.58 9.35 13.43
CA LYS A 56 0.73 9.97 13.41
C LYS A 56 1.02 10.53 12.01
N LYS A 57 2.18 11.15 11.85
CA LYS A 57 2.62 11.65 10.54
C LYS A 57 2.82 10.50 9.55
N PHE A 58 2.69 10.79 8.25
CA PHE A 58 2.99 9.88 7.15
C PHE A 58 2.11 8.62 7.13
N GLY A 59 0.82 8.74 7.45
CA GLY A 59 -0.14 7.64 7.34
C GLY A 59 0.02 6.53 8.38
N ILE A 60 0.79 6.76 9.45
CA ILE A 60 1.02 5.78 10.51
C ILE A 60 -0.08 5.90 11.58
N THR A 61 -0.58 4.77 12.10
CA THR A 61 -1.52 4.76 13.24
C THR A 61 -1.04 3.84 14.35
N THR A 62 -1.20 4.27 15.61
CA THR A 62 -1.06 3.39 16.78
C THR A 62 -2.44 3.03 17.30
N ILE A 63 -2.67 1.73 17.55
CA ILE A 63 -3.93 1.20 18.06
C ILE A 63 -3.75 0.88 19.55
N GLN A 64 -4.57 1.50 20.39
CA GLN A 64 -4.61 1.22 21.82
C GLN A 64 -5.87 0.42 22.15
N PHE A 65 -5.66 -0.81 22.62
CA PHE A 65 -6.74 -1.73 22.99
C PHE A 65 -6.95 -1.87 24.50
N SER A 66 -6.01 -1.38 25.32
CA SER A 66 -6.07 -1.55 26.78
C SER A 66 -7.00 -0.54 27.48
N CYS A 67 -7.83 0.15 26.72
CA CYS A 67 -8.76 1.19 27.16
C CYS A 67 -10.18 0.60 27.11
N GLY A 68 -10.88 0.56 28.24
CA GLY A 68 -12.23 -0.01 28.34
C GLY A 68 -12.31 -1.21 29.29
N LYS A 69 -13.53 -1.77 29.42
CA LYS A 69 -13.83 -2.85 30.37
C LYS A 69 -13.34 -4.22 29.90
N ASN A 70 -13.42 -4.52 28.60
CA ASN A 70 -13.06 -5.81 28.03
C ASN A 70 -11.79 -5.72 27.18
N LYS A 71 -10.63 -5.80 27.83
CA LYS A 71 -9.31 -5.67 27.18
C LYS A 71 -8.99 -6.83 26.24
N GLU A 72 -9.47 -8.03 26.55
CA GLU A 72 -9.23 -9.22 25.73
C GLU A 72 -9.94 -9.09 24.38
N LEU A 73 -11.22 -8.72 24.40
CA LEU A 73 -11.99 -8.48 23.18
C LEU A 73 -11.44 -7.29 22.38
N SER A 74 -11.04 -6.20 23.04
CA SER A 74 -10.35 -5.10 22.36
C SER A 74 -9.07 -5.58 21.68
N CYS A 75 -8.28 -6.43 22.33
CA CYS A 75 -7.05 -6.98 21.74
C CYS A 75 -7.34 -7.83 20.51
N GLU A 76 -8.35 -8.70 20.57
CA GLU A 76 -8.78 -9.52 19.44
C GLU A 76 -9.23 -8.65 18.26
N LYS A 77 -10.05 -7.63 18.51
CA LYS A 77 -10.50 -6.69 17.47
C LYS A 77 -9.35 -5.90 16.86
N ALA A 78 -8.39 -5.45 17.68
CA ALA A 78 -7.21 -4.77 17.18
C ALA A 78 -6.37 -5.66 16.25
N LYS A 79 -6.21 -6.96 16.59
CA LYS A 79 -5.52 -7.94 15.74
C LYS A 79 -6.28 -8.15 14.42
N GLN A 80 -7.60 -8.33 14.48
CA GLN A 80 -8.44 -8.49 13.29
C GLN A 80 -8.29 -7.30 12.34
N ILE A 81 -8.30 -6.08 12.87
CA ILE A 81 -8.09 -4.87 12.07
C ILE A 81 -6.71 -4.91 11.42
N ILE A 82 -5.63 -5.13 12.19
CA ILE A 82 -4.28 -5.09 11.63
C ILE A 82 -4.09 -6.17 10.55
N ASN A 83 -4.55 -7.39 10.79
CA ASN A 83 -4.45 -8.50 9.83
C ASN A 83 -5.18 -8.21 8.51
N ASN A 84 -6.17 -7.31 8.49
CA ASN A 84 -6.86 -6.93 7.25
C ASN A 84 -6.06 -5.92 6.41
N PHE A 85 -4.94 -5.40 6.92
CA PHE A 85 -4.13 -4.37 6.27
C PHE A 85 -2.63 -4.67 6.27
N ASP A 86 -2.19 -5.83 6.78
CA ASP A 86 -0.76 -6.14 6.91
C ASP A 86 -0.18 -6.52 5.55
N VAL A 87 0.13 -5.51 4.73
CA VAL A 87 0.84 -5.71 3.46
C VAL A 87 2.36 -5.70 3.69
N SER A 88 2.83 -5.07 4.78
CA SER A 88 4.24 -5.06 5.17
C SER A 88 4.48 -4.34 6.50
N SER A 89 5.32 -4.93 7.35
CA SER A 89 5.88 -4.26 8.54
C SER A 89 7.00 -3.25 8.22
N ALA A 90 7.40 -3.10 6.95
CA ALA A 90 8.47 -2.21 6.54
C ALA A 90 8.10 -0.74 6.80
N LYS A 91 8.95 -0.01 7.53
CA LYS A 91 8.73 1.42 7.84
C LYS A 91 8.95 2.34 6.65
N SER A 92 9.68 1.90 5.64
CA SER A 92 9.95 2.60 4.40
C SER A 92 10.50 1.58 3.41
N VAL A 93 10.14 1.76 2.16
CA VAL A 93 10.49 0.93 1.01
C VAL A 93 11.20 1.83 0.00
N ASN A 94 12.23 1.30 -0.66
CA ASN A 94 12.94 1.99 -1.73
C ASN A 94 13.03 1.06 -2.93
N CYS A 95 12.41 1.44 -4.05
CA CYS A 95 12.50 0.72 -5.31
C CYS A 95 13.36 1.51 -6.29
N THR A 96 14.34 0.85 -6.91
CA THR A 96 15.19 1.48 -7.94
C THR A 96 14.93 0.82 -9.28
N PHE A 97 14.55 1.61 -10.27
CA PHE A 97 14.32 1.19 -11.64
C PHE A 97 15.34 1.86 -12.56
N LYS A 98 15.83 1.14 -13.56
CA LYS A 98 16.86 1.62 -14.49
C LYS A 98 16.37 1.55 -15.93
N GLY A 99 16.93 2.42 -16.76
CA GLY A 99 16.72 2.42 -18.21
C GLY A 99 15.54 3.27 -18.66
N LEU A 100 15.02 4.15 -17.79
CA LEU A 100 13.90 5.02 -18.12
C LEU A 100 14.39 6.30 -18.81
N LEU A 101 13.83 6.60 -19.99
CA LEU A 101 14.10 7.85 -20.71
C LEU A 101 13.34 9.02 -20.09
N GLU A 102 13.86 10.24 -20.29
CA GLU A 102 13.22 11.46 -19.74
C GLU A 102 11.81 11.67 -20.31
N GLU A 103 11.58 11.32 -21.58
CA GLU A 103 10.27 11.38 -22.23
C GLU A 103 9.29 10.37 -21.60
N GLU A 104 9.74 9.14 -21.34
CA GLU A 104 8.93 8.10 -20.68
C GLU A 104 8.59 8.49 -19.24
N PHE A 105 9.51 9.13 -18.53
CA PHE A 105 9.26 9.67 -17.19
C PHE A 105 8.24 10.83 -17.23
N GLY A 106 8.27 11.67 -18.27
CA GLY A 106 7.27 12.72 -18.49
C GLY A 106 5.87 12.14 -18.67
N ILE A 107 5.74 11.11 -19.52
CA ILE A 107 4.47 10.38 -19.73
C ILE A 107 3.98 9.76 -18.41
N PHE A 108 4.88 9.15 -17.63
CA PHE A 108 4.54 8.62 -16.31
C PHE A 108 3.98 9.69 -15.37
N GLU A 109 4.60 10.88 -15.31
CA GLU A 109 4.15 11.97 -14.45
C GLU A 109 2.75 12.46 -14.83
N GLU A 110 2.50 12.65 -16.13
CA GLU A 110 1.19 13.03 -16.66
C GLU A 110 0.14 11.97 -16.32
N TYR A 111 0.45 10.69 -16.57
CA TYR A 111 -0.45 9.58 -16.31
C TYR A 111 -0.81 9.44 -14.83
N VAL A 112 0.13 9.66 -13.91
CA VAL A 112 -0.15 9.66 -12.46
C VAL A 112 -1.20 10.72 -12.11
N ILE A 113 -1.13 11.91 -12.71
CA ILE A 113 -2.04 13.02 -12.39
C ILE A 113 -3.42 12.81 -13.03
N GLU A 114 -3.46 12.26 -14.25
CA GLU A 114 -4.71 12.08 -14.99
C GLU A 114 -5.51 10.86 -14.50
N GLU A 115 -4.85 9.75 -14.20
CA GLU A 115 -5.52 8.47 -13.95
C GLU A 115 -5.69 8.15 -12.46
N LEU A 116 -4.95 8.83 -11.58
CA LEU A 116 -5.06 8.66 -10.12
C LEU A 116 -5.65 9.93 -9.49
N PRO A 117 -7.00 10.11 -9.53
CA PRO A 117 -7.66 11.36 -9.11
C PRO A 117 -7.49 11.67 -7.61
N ASP A 118 -7.16 10.64 -6.83
CA ASP A 118 -6.93 10.69 -5.39
C ASP A 118 -5.46 11.00 -5.03
N ILE A 119 -4.60 11.22 -6.03
CA ILE A 119 -3.19 11.57 -5.86
C ILE A 119 -2.93 13.00 -6.31
N SER A 120 -2.23 13.75 -5.46
CA SER A 120 -1.72 15.08 -5.79
C SER A 120 -0.21 15.07 -5.88
N SER A 121 0.38 15.89 -6.76
CA SER A 121 1.83 15.98 -6.95
C SER A 121 2.39 17.34 -6.54
N LYS A 122 3.65 17.33 -6.09
CA LYS A 122 4.44 18.54 -5.80
C LYS A 122 5.88 18.32 -6.21
N ILE A 123 6.35 19.11 -7.16
CA ILE A 123 7.78 19.15 -7.53
C ILE A 123 8.57 19.67 -6.33
N GLN A 124 9.45 18.85 -5.78
CA GLN A 124 10.37 19.26 -4.71
C GLN A 124 11.65 19.84 -5.28
N LYS A 125 12.13 19.27 -6.37
CA LYS A 125 13.37 19.68 -7.02
C LYS A 125 13.32 19.35 -8.50
N ASP A 126 13.78 20.26 -9.34
CA ASP A 126 14.02 20.00 -10.75
C ASP A 126 15.29 20.76 -11.15
N ASP A 127 16.36 20.01 -11.45
CA ASP A 127 17.62 20.56 -11.92
C ASP A 127 18.15 19.76 -13.12
N LYS A 128 19.36 20.11 -13.58
CA LYS A 128 20.00 19.45 -14.72
C LYS A 128 20.34 17.97 -14.48
N THR A 129 20.38 17.54 -13.22
CA THR A 129 20.81 16.19 -12.82
C THR A 129 19.65 15.29 -12.42
N LYS A 130 18.61 15.85 -11.81
CA LYS A 130 17.47 15.08 -11.32
C LYS A 130 16.19 15.89 -11.19
N LYS A 131 15.06 15.19 -11.25
CA LYS A 131 13.73 15.68 -10.92
C LYS A 131 13.18 14.85 -9.76
N THR A 132 12.75 15.50 -8.69
CA THR A 132 12.15 14.88 -7.49
C THR A 132 10.74 15.40 -7.31
N ILE A 133 9.78 14.49 -7.32
CA ILE A 133 8.34 14.74 -7.19
C ILE A 133 7.84 14.03 -5.95
N SER A 134 7.05 14.75 -5.14
CA SER A 134 6.33 14.19 -4.00
C SER A 134 4.88 14.00 -4.40
N TYR A 135 4.39 12.78 -4.30
CA TYR A 135 2.98 12.44 -4.47
C TYR A 135 2.34 12.24 -3.12
N SER A 136 1.15 12.78 -2.92
CA SER A 136 0.35 12.62 -1.71
C SER A 136 -0.99 12.00 -2.06
N GLY A 137 -1.29 10.83 -1.48
CA GLY A 137 -2.54 10.11 -1.70
C GLY A 137 -3.69 10.60 -0.83
N LYS A 138 -4.87 10.05 -1.09
CA LYS A 138 -6.14 10.31 -0.37
C LYS A 138 -6.00 10.25 1.15
N TYR A 139 -5.18 9.33 1.64
CA TYR A 139 -5.04 9.10 3.08
C TYR A 139 -3.85 9.83 3.71
N SER A 140 -3.35 10.88 3.03
CA SER A 140 -2.18 11.66 3.45
C SER A 140 -0.89 10.84 3.59
N ASP A 141 -0.83 9.70 2.90
CA ASP A 141 0.39 8.97 2.65
C ASP A 141 1.20 9.67 1.55
N THR A 142 2.51 9.59 1.64
CA THR A 142 3.42 10.34 0.76
C THR A 142 4.45 9.40 0.15
N VAL A 143 4.63 9.57 -1.16
CA VAL A 143 5.58 8.83 -1.98
C VAL A 143 6.48 9.84 -2.67
N THR A 144 7.78 9.59 -2.66
CA THR A 144 8.76 10.42 -3.35
C THR A 144 9.32 9.66 -4.54
N VAL A 145 9.22 10.23 -5.72
CA VAL A 145 9.83 9.71 -6.94
C VAL A 145 10.96 10.64 -7.35
N THR A 146 12.16 10.10 -7.51
CA THR A 146 13.33 10.83 -8.00
C THR A 146 13.83 10.21 -9.29
N PHE A 147 13.75 10.96 -10.38
CA PHE A 147 14.34 10.61 -11.67
C PHE A 147 15.72 11.26 -11.82
N TYR A 148 16.75 10.45 -12.06
CA TYR A 148 18.12 10.89 -12.30
C TYR A 148 18.38 11.00 -13.81
N LYS A 149 18.23 12.20 -14.36
CA LYS A 149 18.31 12.52 -15.79
C LYS A 149 19.59 12.02 -16.47
N THR A 150 20.71 12.02 -15.75
CA THR A 150 22.00 11.59 -16.30
C THR A 150 22.15 10.08 -16.43
N THR A 151 21.38 9.30 -15.67
CA THR A 151 21.54 7.83 -15.59
C THR A 151 20.30 7.07 -16.05
N GLY A 152 19.18 7.77 -16.31
CA GLY A 152 17.89 7.12 -16.58
C GLY A 152 17.41 6.24 -15.42
N THR A 153 17.84 6.55 -14.20
CA THR A 153 17.47 5.78 -13.00
C THR A 153 16.33 6.49 -12.27
N THR A 154 15.30 5.74 -11.89
CA THR A 154 14.17 6.22 -11.11
C THR A 154 14.17 5.56 -9.74
N LEU A 155 14.12 6.37 -8.69
CA LEU A 155 14.05 5.94 -7.31
C LEU A 155 12.66 6.27 -6.74
N LEU A 156 11.90 5.25 -6.37
CA LEU A 156 10.60 5.33 -5.72
C LEU A 156 10.78 5.06 -4.22
N GLN A 157 10.41 6.01 -3.37
CA GLN A 157 10.58 5.91 -1.92
C GLN A 157 9.28 6.23 -1.21
N GLY A 158 8.91 5.43 -0.22
CA GLY A 158 7.71 5.70 0.55
C GLY A 158 7.42 4.61 1.56
N ARG A 159 6.30 4.74 2.26
CA ARG A 159 5.75 3.64 3.05
C ARG A 159 4.92 2.75 2.15
N PRO A 160 4.83 1.44 2.45
CA PRO A 160 3.94 0.52 1.73
C PRO A 160 2.48 0.78 2.10
N LEU A 161 1.98 1.93 1.65
CA LEU A 161 0.62 2.45 1.82
C LEU A 161 -0.04 2.56 0.43
N PRO A 162 -1.36 2.79 0.33
CA PRO A 162 -2.08 2.75 -0.94
C PRO A 162 -1.44 3.54 -2.09
N ALA A 163 -1.05 4.79 -1.89
CA ALA A 163 -0.45 5.62 -2.95
C ALA A 163 0.88 5.04 -3.44
N PHE A 164 1.64 4.37 -2.56
CA PHE A 164 2.88 3.70 -2.96
C PHE A 164 2.59 2.57 -3.93
N PHE A 165 1.59 1.72 -3.64
CA PHE A 165 1.25 0.60 -4.51
C PHE A 165 0.60 1.05 -5.82
N GLU A 166 -0.27 2.08 -5.77
CA GLU A 166 -0.89 2.66 -6.97
C GLU A 166 0.17 3.24 -7.90
N ILE A 167 1.09 4.06 -7.38
CA ILE A 167 2.18 4.65 -8.18
C ILE A 167 3.13 3.56 -8.68
N LYS A 168 3.46 2.58 -7.84
CA LYS A 168 4.36 1.48 -8.21
C LYS A 168 3.75 0.63 -9.34
N ALA A 169 2.44 0.39 -9.32
CA ALA A 169 1.76 -0.41 -10.33
C ALA A 169 1.93 0.19 -11.74
N LEU A 170 2.02 1.51 -11.86
CA LEU A 170 2.25 2.18 -13.15
C LEU A 170 3.61 1.85 -13.74
N PHE A 171 4.61 1.51 -12.93
CA PHE A 171 5.91 1.06 -13.45
C PHE A 171 5.82 -0.30 -14.15
N ALA A 172 4.82 -1.14 -13.87
CA ALA A 172 4.65 -2.44 -14.55
C ALA A 172 4.41 -2.34 -16.05
N GLY A 173 3.98 -1.19 -16.56
CA GLY A 173 3.84 -0.94 -17.99
C GLY A 173 5.08 -0.32 -18.65
N ILE A 174 6.11 0.02 -17.86
CA ILE A 174 7.20 0.90 -18.27
C ILE A 174 8.57 0.22 -18.07
N VAL A 175 8.73 -0.54 -16.99
CA VAL A 175 9.99 -1.20 -16.63
C VAL A 175 9.88 -2.71 -16.80
N GLU A 176 11.02 -3.37 -17.00
CA GLU A 176 11.09 -4.83 -17.11
C GLU A 176 10.59 -5.50 -15.82
N SER A 177 9.87 -6.62 -15.99
CA SER A 177 9.20 -7.33 -14.90
C SER A 177 10.21 -7.85 -13.85
N GLU A 178 11.43 -8.22 -14.27
CA GLU A 178 12.53 -8.63 -13.40
C GLU A 178 12.95 -7.54 -12.41
N GLN A 179 12.91 -6.26 -12.80
CA GLN A 179 13.27 -5.15 -11.91
C GLN A 179 12.22 -4.98 -10.81
N LEU A 180 10.93 -5.14 -11.13
CA LEU A 180 9.84 -5.08 -10.16
C LEU A 180 9.92 -6.22 -9.17
N ILE A 181 10.12 -7.45 -9.66
CA ILE A 181 10.25 -8.66 -8.82
C ILE A 181 11.46 -8.53 -7.88
N SER A 182 12.60 -8.10 -8.42
CA SER A 182 13.83 -7.93 -7.62
C SER A 182 13.63 -6.88 -6.53
N SER A 183 13.02 -5.75 -6.88
CA SER A 183 12.69 -4.70 -5.94
C SER A 183 11.74 -5.19 -4.84
N ASP A 184 10.73 -5.96 -5.19
CA ASP A 184 9.78 -6.46 -4.19
C ASP A 184 10.38 -7.50 -3.27
N LYS A 185 11.25 -8.37 -3.80
CA LYS A 185 12.00 -9.33 -2.99
C LYS A 185 12.87 -8.63 -1.94
N GLU A 186 13.56 -7.56 -2.33
CA GLU A 186 14.40 -6.77 -1.41
C GLU A 186 13.59 -6.07 -0.32
N ASN A 187 12.38 -5.60 -0.66
CA ASN A 187 11.60 -4.74 0.22
C ASN A 187 10.54 -5.47 1.06
N PHE A 188 10.07 -6.65 0.64
CA PHE A 188 8.90 -7.32 1.23
C PHE A 188 9.16 -8.74 1.76
N SER A 189 10.42 -9.21 1.86
CA SER A 189 10.76 -10.54 2.41
C SER A 189 9.98 -11.72 1.78
N ILE A 190 9.70 -11.63 0.48
CA ILE A 190 8.88 -12.61 -0.25
C ILE A 190 9.71 -13.84 -0.60
N LYS A 191 9.13 -15.03 -0.43
CA LYS A 191 9.71 -16.29 -0.91
C LYS A 191 9.35 -16.50 -2.38
N VAL A 192 10.36 -16.46 -3.25
CA VAL A 192 10.21 -16.72 -4.68
C VAL A 192 10.23 -18.23 -4.93
N PRO A 193 9.24 -18.80 -5.64
CA PRO A 193 9.28 -20.21 -6.07
C PRO A 193 10.49 -20.46 -6.99
N GLU A 194 11.22 -21.55 -6.78
CA GLU A 194 12.40 -21.90 -7.58
C GLU A 194 12.10 -22.05 -9.08
N THR A 195 10.87 -22.39 -9.44
CA THR A 195 10.40 -22.56 -10.82
C THR A 195 10.00 -21.24 -11.51
N GLY A 196 10.01 -20.12 -10.80
CA GLY A 196 9.48 -18.84 -11.28
C GLY A 196 7.95 -18.79 -11.36
N PHE A 197 7.43 -17.65 -11.82
CA PHE A 197 5.99 -17.35 -11.81
C PHE A 197 5.28 -17.64 -13.15
N LEU A 198 6.02 -17.81 -14.25
CA LEU A 198 5.44 -18.14 -15.56
C LEU A 198 4.73 -19.51 -15.57
N PRO A 199 5.31 -20.60 -15.03
CA PRO A 199 4.59 -21.88 -14.94
C PRO A 199 3.34 -21.79 -14.06
N LYS A 200 3.37 -20.92 -13.04
CA LYS A 200 2.22 -20.68 -12.17
C LYS A 200 1.09 -19.94 -12.93
N LEU A 201 1.44 -18.95 -13.73
CA LEU A 201 0.49 -18.26 -14.62
C LEU A 201 -0.14 -19.22 -15.64
N GLU A 202 0.66 -20.10 -16.24
CA GLU A 202 0.17 -21.14 -17.15
C GLU A 202 -0.81 -22.09 -16.43
N GLY A 203 -0.50 -22.48 -15.19
CA GLY A 203 -1.39 -23.28 -14.36
C GLY A 203 -2.73 -22.61 -14.04
N TYR A 204 -2.76 -21.29 -13.84
CA TYR A 204 -4.01 -20.54 -13.62
C TYR A 204 -4.83 -20.33 -14.89
N MET A 205 -4.16 -20.23 -16.05
CA MET A 205 -4.79 -19.87 -17.32
C MET A 205 -4.37 -20.79 -18.47
N PRO A 206 -4.55 -22.12 -18.36
CA PRO A 206 -3.97 -23.08 -19.29
C PRO A 206 -4.46 -22.88 -20.74
N ASN A 207 -5.73 -22.48 -20.91
CA ASN A 207 -6.33 -22.29 -22.23
C ASN A 207 -6.04 -20.89 -22.83
N ALA A 208 -5.59 -19.93 -22.02
CA ALA A 208 -5.35 -18.55 -22.46
C ALA A 208 -3.84 -18.22 -22.57
N PHE A 209 -2.98 -18.97 -21.88
CA PHE A 209 -1.55 -18.66 -21.74
C PHE A 209 -0.81 -18.54 -23.08
N SER A 210 -1.13 -19.39 -24.05
CA SER A 210 -0.56 -19.36 -25.40
C SER A 210 -0.97 -18.11 -26.20
N PHE A 211 -2.07 -17.46 -25.83
CA PHE A 211 -2.58 -16.25 -26.49
C PHE A 211 -2.08 -14.96 -25.82
N LEU A 212 -1.43 -15.06 -24.65
CA LEU A 212 -0.83 -13.91 -23.98
C LEU A 212 0.51 -13.58 -24.65
N ASP A 213 0.62 -12.35 -25.16
CA ASP A 213 1.90 -11.84 -25.63
C ASP A 213 2.88 -11.59 -24.46
N ALA A 214 4.14 -11.33 -24.78
CA ALA A 214 5.18 -11.09 -23.78
C ALA A 214 4.83 -9.89 -22.86
N LYS A 215 4.26 -8.83 -23.43
CA LYS A 215 3.94 -7.60 -22.69
C LYS A 215 2.85 -7.82 -21.65
N ILE A 216 1.80 -8.58 -21.99
CA ILE A 216 0.73 -8.93 -21.05
C ILE A 216 1.28 -9.84 -19.96
N LYS A 217 2.17 -10.78 -20.30
CA LYS A 217 2.86 -11.62 -19.31
C LYS A 217 3.68 -10.76 -18.34
N ASP A 218 4.42 -9.77 -18.83
CA ASP A 218 5.23 -8.86 -18.01
C ASP A 218 4.39 -7.98 -17.06
N ILE A 219 3.13 -7.70 -17.40
CA ILE A 219 2.19 -6.98 -16.53
C ILE A 219 1.59 -7.92 -15.46
N ILE A 220 1.24 -9.15 -15.84
CA ILE A 220 0.54 -10.09 -14.94
C ILE A 220 1.49 -10.75 -13.93
N VAL A 221 2.71 -11.09 -14.35
CA VAL A 221 3.67 -11.82 -13.51
C VAL A 221 4.01 -11.08 -12.21
N PRO A 222 4.31 -9.76 -12.21
CA PRO A 222 4.49 -9.00 -10.98
C PRO A 222 3.24 -8.98 -10.08
N SER A 223 2.04 -9.06 -10.64
CA SER A 223 0.81 -9.14 -9.86
C SER A 223 0.69 -10.48 -9.11
N LEU A 224 1.12 -11.58 -9.73
CA LEU A 224 1.20 -12.88 -9.06
C LEU A 224 2.28 -12.89 -7.97
N PHE A 225 3.37 -12.16 -8.17
CA PHE A 225 4.39 -11.96 -7.15
C PHE A 225 3.84 -11.24 -5.92
N PHE A 226 3.11 -10.14 -6.18
CA PHE A 226 2.50 -9.33 -5.14
C PHE A 226 1.49 -10.12 -4.29
N GLY A 227 0.74 -11.04 -4.90
CA GLY A 227 -0.20 -11.91 -4.18
C GLY A 227 0.46 -12.90 -3.20
N GLU A 228 1.77 -13.13 -3.31
CA GLU A 228 2.55 -13.97 -2.37
C GLU A 228 3.19 -13.16 -1.25
N ILE A 229 2.99 -11.84 -1.20
CA ILE A 229 3.32 -11.05 -0.03
C ILE A 229 2.39 -11.52 1.09
N ASP A 230 2.97 -12.11 2.14
CA ASP A 230 2.25 -12.57 3.33
C ASP A 230 1.31 -11.46 3.82
N CYS A 231 0.00 -11.66 3.61
CA CYS A 231 -1.09 -11.00 4.33
C CYS A 231 -1.45 -11.82 5.57
#